data_AF-A0AAU8LA65-F1
#
_entry.id   AF-A0AAU8LA65-F1
#
_cell.length_a   1.000
_cell.length_b   1.000
_cell.length_c   1.000
_cell.angle_alpha   90.00
_cell.angle_beta   90.00
_cell.angle_gamma   90.00
#
_symmetry.space_group_name_H-M   'P 1'
#
loop_
_entity.id
_entity.type
_entity.pdbx_description
1 polymer ?
#
loop_
_entity_poly.entity_id
_entity_poly.type
_entity_poly.pdbx_seq_one_letter_code
_entity_poly.pdbx_strand_id
1 'polypeptide(L)'
;MKKHIQTIIRKAPTIPLQAAQSSLEELMSAWLEYKKVAEVEGTKRAAISAFKDVKLEQIGAQRVILEQYLAKTFEERATTIHNFFEVLDKGIQTGDSNLISGAIGAIVDISKQSPLAGARELIGAFYDPDIKTIEI
;
A
#
# COMPACT_ATOMS: atom_id res chain seq x y z
N MET A 1 -68.65 -15.84 14.12
CA MET A 1 -67.44 -15.49 13.34
C MET A 1 -67.70 -14.52 12.18
N LYS A 2 -68.65 -14.78 11.27
CA LYS A 2 -68.94 -13.89 10.12
C LYS A 2 -69.28 -12.42 10.49
N LYS A 3 -69.99 -12.20 11.60
CA LYS A 3 -70.40 -10.86 12.05
C LYS A 3 -69.24 -9.98 12.56
N HIS A 4 -68.17 -10.58 13.12
CA HIS A 4 -67.03 -9.82 13.66
C HIS A 4 -66.07 -9.35 12.56
N ILE A 5 -65.89 -10.16 11.50
CA ILE A 5 -65.11 -9.77 10.33
C ILE A 5 -65.75 -8.57 9.62
N GLN A 6 -67.09 -8.53 9.54
CA GLN A 6 -67.80 -7.39 8.93
C GLN A 6 -67.66 -6.08 9.72
N THR A 7 -67.50 -6.14 11.04
CA THR A 7 -67.33 -4.94 11.87
C THR A 7 -65.94 -4.31 11.69
N ILE A 8 -64.92 -5.13 11.46
CA ILE A 8 -63.54 -4.67 11.25
C ILE A 8 -63.39 -4.01 9.87
N ILE A 9 -64.01 -4.56 8.82
CA ILE A 9 -63.99 -3.98 7.46
C ILE A 9 -64.64 -2.58 7.43
N ARG A 10 -65.69 -2.34 8.24
CA ARG A 10 -66.38 -1.04 8.29
C ARG A 10 -65.58 0.10 8.94
N LYS A 11 -64.53 -0.21 9.70
CA LYS A 11 -63.71 0.79 10.41
C LYS A 11 -62.43 1.16 9.66
N ALA A 12 -62.13 0.47 8.56
CA ALA A 12 -61.00 0.79 7.71
C ALA A 12 -61.37 1.98 6.80
N PRO A 13 -60.48 2.97 6.62
CA PRO A 13 -60.70 4.01 5.63
C PRO A 13 -60.84 3.39 4.24
N THR A 14 -61.84 3.81 3.47
CA THR A 14 -62.02 3.37 2.08
C THR A 14 -60.95 4.02 1.22
N ILE A 15 -59.84 3.32 1.03
CA ILE A 15 -58.78 3.74 0.11
C ILE A 15 -59.26 3.42 -1.32
N PRO A 16 -59.22 4.39 -2.26
CA PRO A 16 -59.49 4.11 -3.66
C PRO A 16 -58.58 2.98 -4.16
N LEU A 17 -59.13 1.97 -4.84
CA LEU A 17 -58.37 0.82 -5.32
C LEU A 17 -57.13 1.24 -6.13
N GLN A 18 -57.27 2.28 -6.95
CA GLN A 18 -56.18 2.88 -7.72
C GLN A 18 -55.03 3.39 -6.83
N ALA A 19 -55.36 4.04 -5.71
CA ALA A 19 -54.35 4.58 -4.77
C ALA A 19 -53.67 3.47 -3.96
N ALA A 20 -54.40 2.40 -3.63
CA ALA A 20 -53.81 1.21 -3.00
C ALA A 20 -52.88 0.46 -3.95
N GLN A 21 -53.25 0.36 -5.23
CA GLN A 21 -52.40 -0.26 -6.26
C GLN A 21 -51.15 0.56 -6.52
N SER A 22 -51.26 1.88 -6.70
CA SER A 22 -50.11 2.74 -6.98
C SER A 22 -49.11 2.78 -5.81
N SER A 23 -49.61 2.82 -4.57
CA SER A 23 -48.74 2.80 -3.39
C SER A 23 -48.02 1.45 -3.22
N LEU A 24 -48.68 0.33 -3.57
CA LEU A 24 -48.01 -0.97 -3.58
C LEU A 24 -46.94 -1.05 -4.69
N GLU A 25 -47.25 -0.57 -5.89
CA GLU A 25 -46.30 -0.50 -7.00
C GLU A 25 -45.07 0.36 -6.65
N GLU A 26 -45.27 1.50 -5.98
CA GLU A 26 -44.21 2.38 -5.51
C GLU A 26 -43.37 1.74 -4.39
N LEU A 27 -44.00 1.04 -3.45
CA LEU A 27 -43.27 0.28 -2.42
C LEU A 27 -42.44 -0.86 -3.02
N MET A 28 -43.00 -1.58 -3.99
CA MET A 28 -42.27 -2.65 -4.67
C MET A 28 -41.11 -2.10 -5.50
N SER A 29 -41.30 -1.00 -6.22
CA SER A 29 -40.24 -0.37 -7.01
C SER A 29 -39.12 0.15 -6.11
N ALA A 30 -39.46 0.84 -5.01
CA ALA A 30 -38.48 1.31 -4.03
C ALA A 30 -37.70 0.15 -3.38
N TRP A 31 -38.36 -0.97 -3.08
CA TRP A 31 -37.69 -2.15 -2.53
C TRP A 31 -36.75 -2.82 -3.54
N LEU A 32 -37.17 -2.95 -4.80
CA LEU A 32 -36.32 -3.47 -5.88
C LEU A 32 -35.11 -2.57 -6.13
N GLU A 33 -35.32 -1.25 -6.13
CA GLU A 33 -34.25 -0.26 -6.28
C GLU A 33 -33.27 -0.35 -5.11
N TYR A 34 -33.78 -0.41 -3.86
CA TYR A 34 -32.94 -0.60 -2.68
C TYR A 34 -32.10 -1.88 -2.79
N LYS A 35 -32.70 -3.01 -3.20
CA LYS A 35 -31.98 -4.28 -3.38
C LYS A 35 -30.87 -4.15 -4.41
N LYS A 36 -31.16 -3.54 -5.56
CA LYS A 36 -30.18 -3.31 -6.62
C LYS A 36 -29.03 -2.42 -6.14
N VAL A 37 -29.34 -1.31 -5.47
CA VAL A 37 -28.32 -0.39 -4.93
C VAL A 37 -27.48 -1.10 -3.87
N ALA A 38 -28.10 -1.87 -2.97
CA ALA A 38 -27.40 -2.59 -1.92
C ALA A 38 -26.38 -3.61 -2.49
N GLU A 39 -26.74 -4.34 -3.54
CA GLU A 39 -25.83 -5.27 -4.21
C GLU A 39 -24.68 -4.55 -4.94
N VAL A 40 -24.98 -3.47 -5.66
CA VAL A 40 -23.97 -2.65 -6.34
C VAL A 40 -22.97 -2.05 -5.34
N GLU A 41 -23.46 -1.44 -4.27
CA GLU A 41 -22.60 -0.87 -3.21
C GLU A 41 -21.87 -1.96 -2.42
N GLY A 42 -22.48 -3.15 -2.25
CA GLY A 42 -21.80 -4.34 -1.74
C GLY A 42 -20.58 -4.71 -2.59
N THR A 43 -20.77 -4.76 -3.90
CA THR A 43 -19.71 -5.08 -4.87
C THR A 43 -18.60 -4.03 -4.86
N LYS A 44 -18.96 -2.74 -4.84
CA LYS A 44 -17.97 -1.65 -4.73
C LYS A 44 -17.14 -1.74 -3.45
N ARG A 45 -17.77 -2.03 -2.30
CA ARG A 45 -17.05 -2.22 -1.03
C ARG A 45 -16.11 -3.42 -1.09
N ALA A 46 -16.54 -4.53 -1.68
CA ALA A 46 -15.68 -5.70 -1.88
C ALA A 46 -14.47 -5.37 -2.77
N ALA A 47 -14.68 -4.63 -3.86
CA ALA A 47 -13.59 -4.19 -4.74
C ALA A 47 -12.60 -3.26 -4.02
N ILE A 48 -13.09 -2.31 -3.21
CA ILE A 48 -12.23 -1.44 -2.39
C ILE A 48 -11.42 -2.26 -1.38
N SER A 49 -12.03 -3.26 -0.73
CA SER A 49 -11.32 -4.13 0.21
C SER A 49 -10.21 -4.92 -0.50
N ALA A 50 -10.51 -5.55 -1.62
CA ALA A 50 -9.51 -6.29 -2.39
C ALA A 50 -8.37 -5.38 -2.87
N PHE A 51 -8.69 -4.17 -3.33
CA PHE A 51 -7.68 -3.18 -3.71
C PHE A 51 -6.80 -2.76 -2.53
N LYS A 52 -7.40 -2.52 -1.36
CA LYS A 52 -6.69 -2.21 -0.12
C LYS A 52 -5.70 -3.33 0.23
N ASP A 53 -6.15 -4.58 0.17
CA ASP A 53 -5.32 -5.73 0.54
C ASP A 53 -4.11 -5.85 -0.38
N VAL A 54 -4.31 -5.74 -1.71
CA VAL A 54 -3.22 -5.70 -2.70
C VAL A 54 -2.24 -4.55 -2.43
N LYS A 55 -2.75 -3.36 -2.09
CA LYS A 55 -1.89 -2.21 -1.80
C LYS A 55 -1.10 -2.36 -0.50
N LEU A 56 -1.69 -2.96 0.53
CA LEU A 56 -0.97 -3.26 1.76
C LEU A 56 0.14 -4.29 1.53
N GLU A 57 -0.13 -5.32 0.75
CA GLU A 57 0.89 -6.32 0.38
C GLU A 57 2.01 -5.69 -0.46
N GLN A 58 1.66 -4.85 -1.43
CA GLN A 58 2.64 -4.08 -2.21
C GLN A 58 3.55 -3.22 -1.31
N ILE A 59 2.98 -2.45 -0.40
CA ILE A 59 3.74 -1.62 0.56
C ILE A 59 4.62 -2.50 1.45
N GLY A 60 4.10 -3.65 1.89
CA GLY A 60 4.84 -4.63 2.68
C GLY A 60 6.08 -5.15 1.95
N ALA A 61 5.93 -5.53 0.68
CA ALA A 61 7.04 -5.98 -0.16
C ALA A 61 8.08 -4.85 -0.38
N GLN A 62 7.63 -3.64 -0.70
CA GLN A 62 8.50 -2.48 -0.88
C GLN A 62 9.30 -2.16 0.40
N ARG A 63 8.67 -2.27 1.58
CA ARG A 63 9.34 -2.12 2.87
C ARG A 63 10.48 -3.14 3.03
N VAL A 64 10.22 -4.41 2.75
CA VAL A 64 11.22 -5.48 2.91
C VAL A 64 12.42 -5.25 1.98
N ILE A 65 12.17 -4.88 0.73
CA ILE A 65 13.23 -4.57 -0.25
C ILE A 65 14.09 -3.39 0.23
N LEU A 66 13.45 -2.31 0.68
CA LEU A 66 14.16 -1.14 1.19
C LEU A 66 14.99 -1.47 2.45
N GLU A 67 14.43 -2.24 3.37
CA GLU A 67 15.11 -2.68 4.59
C GLU A 67 16.36 -3.52 4.26
N GLN A 68 16.26 -4.46 3.33
CA GLN A 68 17.38 -5.27 2.86
C GLN A 68 18.44 -4.44 2.14
N TYR A 69 18.02 -3.56 1.23
CA TYR A 69 18.92 -2.66 0.51
C TYR A 69 19.73 -1.80 1.49
N LEU A 70 19.06 -1.18 2.47
CA LEU A 70 19.71 -0.34 3.46
C LEU A 70 20.70 -1.17 4.30
N ALA A 71 20.27 -2.30 4.87
CA ALA A 71 21.12 -3.15 5.69
C ALA A 71 22.41 -3.55 4.96
N LYS A 72 22.28 -4.05 3.72
CA LYS A 72 23.42 -4.45 2.88
C LYS A 72 24.32 -3.28 2.52
N THR A 73 23.74 -2.13 2.14
CA THR A 73 24.52 -0.92 1.80
C THR A 73 25.39 -0.46 2.97
N PHE A 74 24.84 -0.44 4.19
CA PHE A 74 25.61 -0.04 5.37
C PHE A 74 26.68 -1.07 5.73
N GLU A 75 26.39 -2.36 5.61
CA GLU A 75 27.36 -3.44 5.85
C GLU A 75 28.53 -3.41 4.86
N GLU A 76 28.25 -3.29 3.56
CA GLU A 76 29.26 -3.19 2.50
C GLU A 76 30.15 -1.96 2.72
N ARG A 77 29.56 -0.82 3.08
CA ARG A 77 30.33 0.41 3.38
C ARG A 77 31.20 0.25 4.63
N ALA A 78 30.70 -0.36 5.70
CA ALA A 78 31.48 -0.63 6.90
C ALA A 78 32.70 -1.52 6.58
N THR A 79 32.47 -2.59 5.82
CA THR A 79 33.53 -3.50 5.37
C THR A 79 34.57 -2.78 4.50
N THR A 80 34.12 -1.95 3.56
CA THR A 80 35.01 -1.19 2.66
C THR A 80 35.89 -0.21 3.45
N ILE A 81 35.31 0.54 4.40
CA ILE A 81 36.05 1.46 5.25
C ILE A 81 37.07 0.71 6.11
N HIS A 82 36.69 -0.45 6.67
CA HIS A 82 37.60 -1.29 7.44
C HIS A 82 38.82 -1.71 6.61
N ASN A 83 38.60 -2.17 5.37
CA ASN A 83 39.69 -2.54 4.46
C ASN A 83 40.62 -1.36 4.17
N PHE A 84 40.12 -0.12 4.05
CA PHE A 84 40.98 1.05 3.88
C PHE A 84 41.85 1.32 5.11
N PHE A 85 41.34 1.09 6.32
CA PHE A 85 42.16 1.16 7.53
C PHE A 85 43.24 0.07 7.56
N GLU A 86 42.96 -1.15 7.12
CA GLU A 86 43.99 -2.19 7.01
C GLU A 86 45.10 -1.81 6.00
N VAL A 87 44.73 -1.18 4.88
CA VAL A 87 45.69 -0.68 3.90
C VAL A 87 46.52 0.48 4.47
N LEU A 88 45.88 1.37 5.24
CA LEU A 88 46.57 2.45 5.95
C LEU A 88 47.59 1.89 6.95
N ASP A 89 47.20 0.92 7.76
CA ASP A 89 48.07 0.26 8.73
C ASP A 89 49.27 -0.40 8.04
N LYS A 90 49.04 -1.07 6.90
CA LYS A 90 50.12 -1.65 6.08
C LYS A 90 51.07 -0.57 5.57
N GLY A 91 50.55 0.55 5.05
CA GLY A 91 51.38 1.67 4.59
C GLY A 91 52.23 2.28 5.70
N ILE A 92 51.68 2.39 6.92
CA ILE A 92 52.42 2.84 8.10
C ILE A 92 53.54 1.85 8.46
N GLN A 93 53.25 0.55 8.45
CA GLN A 93 54.24 -0.49 8.77
C GLN A 93 55.38 -0.55 7.75
N THR A 94 55.09 -0.35 6.45
CA THR A 94 56.09 -0.42 5.38
C THR A 94 56.79 0.92 5.12
N GLY A 95 56.32 2.02 5.72
CA GLY A 95 56.81 3.37 5.44
C GLY A 95 56.46 3.86 4.04
N ASP A 96 55.44 3.28 3.39
CA ASP A 96 55.02 3.66 2.04
C ASP A 96 54.03 4.84 2.08
N SER A 97 54.56 6.03 1.86
CA SER A 97 53.81 7.29 1.82
C SER A 97 52.72 7.32 0.75
N ASN A 98 52.85 6.55 -0.35
CA ASN A 98 51.83 6.48 -1.40
C ASN A 98 50.64 5.65 -0.92
N LEU A 99 50.88 4.52 -0.27
CA LEU A 99 49.83 3.69 0.35
C LEU A 99 49.05 4.47 1.41
N ILE A 100 49.77 5.21 2.27
CA ILE A 100 49.15 6.05 3.31
C ILE A 100 48.26 7.12 2.68
N SER A 101 48.79 7.88 1.72
CA SER A 101 48.04 8.98 1.08
C SER A 101 46.83 8.46 0.31
N GLY A 102 46.99 7.32 -0.39
CA GLY A 102 45.90 6.66 -1.11
C GLY A 102 44.78 6.18 -0.19
N ALA A 103 45.12 5.52 0.93
CA ALA A 103 44.14 5.04 1.90
C ALA A 103 43.36 6.20 2.56
N ILE A 104 44.05 7.27 2.96
CA ILE A 104 43.40 8.47 3.53
C ILE A 104 42.47 9.13 2.50
N GLY A 105 42.93 9.26 1.24
CA GLY A 105 42.10 9.78 0.15
C GLY A 105 40.81 8.98 -0.02
N ALA A 106 40.92 7.65 -0.09
CA ALA A 106 39.78 6.76 -0.22
C ALA A 106 38.78 6.87 0.95
N ILE A 107 39.26 6.97 2.20
CA ILE A 107 38.43 7.18 3.40
C ILE A 107 37.69 8.52 3.31
N VAL A 108 38.36 9.59 2.89
CA VAL A 108 37.75 10.91 2.73
C VAL A 108 36.68 10.88 1.63
N ASP A 109 36.96 10.25 0.50
CA ASP A 109 36.05 10.20 -0.63
C ASP A 109 34.78 9.41 -0.32
N ILE A 110 34.90 8.24 0.31
CA ILE A 110 33.72 7.48 0.74
C ILE A 110 32.93 8.23 1.83
N SER A 111 33.60 8.93 2.74
CA SER A 111 32.95 9.71 3.80
C SER A 111 32.15 10.91 3.26
N LYS A 112 32.53 11.46 2.11
CA LYS A 112 31.79 12.54 1.43
C LYS A 112 30.53 12.05 0.73
N GLN A 113 30.44 10.76 0.38
CA GLN A 113 29.28 10.20 -0.32
C GLN A 113 28.17 9.84 0.67
N SER A 114 26.93 10.21 0.35
CA SER A 114 25.77 9.81 1.15
C SER A 114 25.49 8.31 0.99
N PRO A 115 25.32 7.54 2.09
CA PRO A 115 24.94 6.13 2.01
C PRO A 115 23.51 5.92 1.48
N LEU A 116 22.69 6.98 1.42
CA LEU A 116 21.29 6.92 0.97
C LEU A 116 21.10 7.37 -0.48
N ALA A 117 22.17 7.65 -1.22
CA ALA A 117 22.08 8.16 -2.58
C ALA A 117 21.26 7.21 -3.48
N GLY A 118 21.57 5.91 -3.47
CA GLY A 118 20.83 4.92 -4.26
C GLY A 118 19.45 4.55 -3.71
N ALA A 119 19.20 4.76 -2.40
CA ALA A 119 17.87 4.57 -1.83
C ALA A 119 16.82 5.51 -2.46
N ARG A 120 17.24 6.72 -2.88
CA ARG A 120 16.35 7.68 -3.55
C ARG A 120 15.83 7.15 -4.89
N GLU A 121 16.70 6.50 -5.66
CA GLU A 121 16.36 5.92 -6.95
C GLU A 121 15.45 4.69 -6.77
N LEU A 122 15.78 3.82 -5.81
CA LEU A 122 14.95 2.66 -5.45
C LEU A 122 13.55 3.08 -4.99
N ILE A 123 13.45 4.11 -4.15
CA ILE A 123 12.17 4.68 -3.73
C ILE A 123 11.42 5.28 -4.93
N GLY A 124 12.11 5.94 -5.86
CA GLY A 124 11.52 6.44 -7.10
C GLY A 124 10.89 5.32 -7.93
N ALA A 125 11.58 4.19 -8.07
CA ALA A 125 11.10 3.02 -8.80
C ALA A 125 9.84 2.40 -8.16
N PHE A 126 9.64 2.53 -6.84
CA PHE A 126 8.40 2.06 -6.18
C PHE A 126 7.13 2.83 -6.60
N TYR A 127 7.28 4.06 -7.08
CA TYR A 127 6.15 4.92 -7.50
C TYR A 127 5.95 4.95 -9.01
N ASP A 128 6.80 4.28 -9.78
CA ASP A 128 6.67 4.21 -11.24
C ASP A 128 5.56 3.19 -11.63
N PRO A 129 4.47 3.64 -12.27
CA PRO A 129 3.37 2.76 -12.68
C PRO A 129 3.77 1.75 -13.77
N ASP A 130 4.91 1.93 -14.46
CA ASP A 130 5.37 1.06 -15.54
C ASP A 130 6.36 -0.03 -15.06
N ILE A 131 6.88 0.07 -13.82
CA ILE A 131 7.82 -0.91 -13.25
C ILE A 131 7.03 -2.01 -12.53
N LYS A 132 6.83 -3.14 -13.24
CA LYS A 132 6.12 -4.33 -12.70
C LYS A 132 6.96 -5.18 -11.74
N THR A 133 8.28 -5.05 -11.79
CA THR A 133 9.24 -5.78 -10.96
C THR A 133 10.49 -4.94 -10.77
N ILE A 134 10.96 -4.83 -9.53
CA ILE A 134 12.28 -4.27 -9.21
C ILE A 134 13.20 -5.46 -9.05
N GLU A 135 14.01 -5.72 -10.07
CA GLU A 135 15.09 -6.69 -9.96
C GLU A 135 16.17 -6.10 -9.04
N ILE A 136 16.57 -6.91 -8.05
CA ILE A 136 17.58 -6.58 -7.04
C ILE A 136 18.81 -7.43 -7.32
#